data_AF-A0A2G2YDR2-F1
#
_entry.id   AF-A0A2G2YDR2-F1
#
_cell.length_a   1.000
_cell.length_b   1.000
_cell.length_c   1.000
_cell.angle_alpha   90.00
_cell.angle_beta   90.00
_cell.angle_gamma   90.00
#
_symmetry.space_group_name_H-M   'P 1'
#
loop_
_entity.id
_entity.type
_entity.pdbx_description
1 polymer ?
#
loop_
_entity_poly.entity_id
_entity_poly.type
_entity_poly.pdbx_seq_one_letter_code
_entity_poly.pdbx_strand_id
1 'polypeptide(L)'
;MREFGQIVFIIYAVREGMREVSSMLKLNRRFQRPLAAIPSSMVGLESLTEGLEDFAFEDYLNDPKDSESFRPVDMHHGVEVHLGLSKGPVCASFI
;
A
#
# COMPACT_ATOMS: atom_id res chain seq x y z
N MET A 1 25.37 26.17 41.04
CA MET A 1 26.07 25.35 40.01
C MET A 1 25.31 24.07 39.66
N ARG A 2 24.72 23.30 40.62
CA ARG A 2 23.99 22.04 40.32
C ARG A 2 22.66 22.20 39.58
N GLU A 3 21.89 23.25 39.89
CA GLU A 3 20.56 23.53 39.30
C GLU A 3 20.61 23.76 37.78
N PHE A 4 21.61 24.52 37.30
CA PHE A 4 21.78 24.81 35.88
C PHE A 4 22.09 23.56 35.05
N GLY A 5 22.85 22.61 35.60
CA GLY A 5 23.13 21.34 34.95
C GLY A 5 21.88 20.46 34.80
N GLN A 6 20.99 20.46 35.81
CA GLN A 6 19.73 19.73 35.77
C GLN A 6 18.76 20.31 34.72
N ILE A 7 18.69 21.63 34.61
CA ILE A 7 17.85 22.30 33.61
C ILE A 7 18.30 21.96 32.18
N VAL A 8 19.62 22.02 31.91
CA VAL A 8 20.16 21.67 30.59
C VAL A 8 19.90 20.19 30.26
N PHE A 9 20.02 19.30 31.24
CA PHE A 9 19.72 17.88 31.07
C PHE A 9 18.25 17.63 30.70
N ILE A 10 17.31 18.29 31.39
CA ILE A 10 15.87 18.18 31.09
C ILE A 10 15.58 18.71 29.68
N ILE A 11 16.14 19.84 29.29
CA ILE A 11 15.95 20.41 27.94
C ILE A 11 16.46 19.44 26.87
N TYR A 12 17.62 18.82 27.08
CA TYR A 12 18.16 17.86 26.13
C TYR A 12 17.30 16.59 26.04
N ALA A 13 16.84 16.07 27.18
CA ALA A 13 15.98 14.88 27.25
C ALA A 13 14.63 15.12 26.56
N VAL A 14 13.97 16.26 26.82
CA VAL A 14 12.71 16.62 26.17
C VAL A 14 12.89 16.79 24.66
N ARG A 15 13.97 17.44 24.22
CA ARG A 15 14.26 17.64 22.80
C ARG A 15 14.50 16.31 22.07
N GLU A 16 15.15 15.36 22.73
CA GLU A 16 15.43 14.05 22.13
C GLU A 16 14.17 13.19 22.07
N GLY A 17 13.35 13.16 23.13
CA GLY A 17 12.05 12.49 23.10
C GLY A 17 11.12 13.04 21.99
N MET A 18 11.12 14.37 21.78
CA MET A 18 10.35 14.99 20.70
C MET A 18 10.87 14.63 19.30
N ARG A 19 12.18 14.35 19.15
CA ARG A 19 12.77 13.89 17.88
C ARG A 19 12.33 12.47 17.54
N GLU A 20 12.27 11.59 18.54
CA GLU A 20 11.78 10.22 18.37
C GLU A 20 10.30 10.20 17.98
N VAL A 21 9.47 10.98 18.66
CA VAL A 21 8.04 11.12 18.33
C VAL A 21 7.85 11.69 16.92
N SER A 22 8.67 12.67 16.51
CA SER A 22 8.65 13.19 15.14
C SER A 22 9.05 12.13 14.10
N SER A 23 10.02 11.28 14.44
CA SER A 23 10.49 10.19 13.57
C SER A 23 9.42 9.10 13.44
N MET A 24 8.75 8.74 14.53
CA MET A 24 7.62 7.82 14.53
C MET A 24 6.43 8.37 13.72
N LEU A 25 6.12 9.66 13.85
CA LEU A 25 5.06 10.30 13.08
C LEU A 25 5.39 10.34 11.57
N LYS A 26 6.66 10.57 11.21
CA LYS A 26 7.14 10.48 9.82
C LYS A 26 7.02 9.06 9.26
N LEU A 27 7.28 8.05 10.08
CA LEU A 27 7.15 6.65 9.70
C LEU A 27 5.67 6.31 9.43
N ASN A 28 4.76 6.67 10.34
CA ASN A 28 3.32 6.39 10.19
C ASN A 28 2.69 7.05 8.97
N ARG A 29 3.12 8.27 8.59
CA ARG A 29 2.63 8.91 7.35
C ARG A 29 3.03 8.16 6.07
N ARG A 30 4.19 7.50 6.06
CA ARG A 30 4.68 6.77 4.88
C ARG A 30 3.96 5.44 4.66
N PHE A 31 3.33 4.90 5.70
CA PHE A 31 2.59 3.63 5.66
C PHE A 31 1.08 3.82 5.60
N GLN A 32 0.60 5.05 5.37
CA GLN A 32 -0.79 5.25 5.00
C GLN A 32 -0.99 4.62 3.62
N ARG A 33 -1.62 3.43 3.61
CA ARG A 33 -2.11 2.83 2.36
C ARG A 33 -3.06 3.86 1.72
N PRO A 34 -2.98 4.10 0.40
CA PRO A 34 -3.92 4.97 -0.29
C PRO A 34 -5.35 4.61 0.12
N LEU A 35 -6.19 5.60 0.44
CA LEU A 35 -7.59 5.37 0.85
C LEU A 35 -8.45 4.69 -0.25
N ALA A 36 -7.87 4.42 -1.42
CA ALA A 36 -8.46 3.69 -2.54
C ALA A 36 -7.55 2.55 -3.03
N ALA A 37 -6.68 2.01 -2.17
CA ALA A 37 -5.85 0.86 -2.51
C ALA A 37 -6.73 -0.37 -2.68
N ILE A 38 -7.23 -0.56 -3.90
CA ILE A 38 -7.81 -1.81 -4.34
C ILE A 38 -6.72 -2.87 -4.14
N PRO A 39 -7.02 -3.97 -3.43
CA PRO A 39 -6.05 -5.04 -3.25
C PRO A 39 -5.58 -5.54 -4.61
N SER A 40 -4.31 -5.91 -4.68
CA SER A 40 -3.67 -6.34 -5.92
C SER A 40 -4.19 -7.70 -6.45
N SER A 41 -5.07 -8.35 -5.69
CA SER A 41 -5.66 -9.65 -5.99
C SER A 41 -7.17 -9.57 -5.86
N MET A 42 -7.87 -10.26 -6.75
CA MET A 42 -9.33 -10.39 -6.75
C MET A 42 -9.84 -11.00 -5.43
N VAL A 43 -9.21 -12.07 -4.94
CA VAL A 43 -9.52 -12.66 -3.61
C VAL A 43 -9.31 -11.66 -2.48
N GLY A 44 -8.28 -10.82 -2.58
CA GLY A 44 -8.06 -9.73 -1.64
C GLY A 44 -9.20 -8.71 -1.66
N LEU A 45 -9.79 -8.45 -2.83
CA LEU A 45 -10.92 -7.52 -2.99
C LEU A 45 -12.19 -8.10 -2.37
N GLU A 46 -12.50 -9.35 -2.71
CA GLU A 46 -13.63 -10.09 -2.19
C GLU A 46 -13.59 -10.21 -0.67
N SER A 47 -12.39 -10.32 -0.08
CA SER A 47 -12.22 -10.32 1.38
C SER A 47 -12.62 -9.00 2.06
N LEU A 48 -12.52 -7.88 1.35
CA LEU A 48 -12.87 -6.54 1.86
C LEU A 48 -14.31 -6.15 1.54
N THR A 49 -14.91 -6.76 0.52
CA THR A 49 -16.29 -6.49 0.07
C THR A 49 -17.28 -7.57 0.51
N GLU A 50 -16.88 -8.43 1.46
CA GLU A 50 -17.70 -9.54 1.98
C GLU A 50 -18.12 -10.57 0.91
N GLY A 51 -17.41 -10.62 -0.21
CA GLY A 51 -17.66 -11.55 -1.32
C GLY A 51 -17.13 -12.97 -1.09
N LEU A 52 -16.43 -13.21 0.03
CA LEU A 52 -15.86 -14.52 0.36
C LEU A 52 -16.88 -15.58 0.77
N GLU A 53 -18.15 -15.23 1.00
CA GLU A 53 -19.18 -16.23 1.33
C GLU A 53 -19.51 -17.15 0.14
N ASP A 54 -19.28 -16.70 -1.08
CA ASP A 54 -19.46 -17.50 -2.32
C ASP A 54 -18.15 -18.15 -2.79
N PHE A 55 -17.07 -17.99 -2.03
CA PHE A 55 -15.75 -18.51 -2.39
C PHE A 55 -15.63 -19.99 -1.97
N ALA A 56 -15.57 -20.87 -2.97
CA ALA A 56 -15.54 -22.32 -2.79
C ALA A 56 -14.14 -22.90 -3.05
N PHE A 57 -13.97 -24.20 -2.74
CA PHE A 57 -12.70 -24.89 -2.97
C PHE A 57 -12.34 -24.93 -4.46
N GLU A 58 -13.36 -25.02 -5.32
CA GLU A 58 -13.27 -25.07 -6.77
C GLU A 58 -12.66 -23.79 -7.36
N ASP A 59 -12.84 -22.64 -6.70
CA ASP A 59 -12.27 -21.35 -7.11
C ASP A 59 -10.75 -21.28 -6.91
N TYR A 60 -10.18 -22.13 -6.05
CA TYR A 60 -8.72 -22.29 -5.93
C TYR A 60 -8.11 -23.00 -7.15
N LEU A 61 -8.89 -23.84 -7.84
CA LEU A 61 -8.41 -24.61 -8.98
C LEU A 61 -8.42 -23.81 -10.28
N ASN A 62 -9.15 -22.69 -10.31
CA ASN A 62 -9.24 -21.72 -11.41
C ASN A 62 -9.60 -22.40 -12.74
N ASP A 63 -10.88 -22.39 -13.16
CA ASP A 63 -11.25 -22.98 -14.45
C ASP A 63 -10.49 -22.25 -15.57
N PRO A 64 -9.74 -22.98 -16.44
CA PRO A 64 -9.03 -22.36 -17.55
C PRO A 64 -9.92 -21.46 -18.41
N LYS A 65 -11.22 -21.75 -18.49
CA LYS A 65 -12.19 -20.95 -19.24
C LYS A 65 -12.47 -19.58 -18.60
N ASP A 66 -12.46 -19.49 -17.29
CA ASP A 66 -12.69 -18.23 -16.58
C ASP A 66 -11.48 -17.30 -16.73
N SER A 67 -10.28 -17.89 -16.84
CA SER A 67 -9.04 -17.19 -17.14
C SER A 67 -8.97 -16.62 -18.56
N GLU A 68 -9.73 -17.14 -19.54
CA GLU A 68 -9.77 -16.60 -20.91
C GLU A 68 -10.50 -15.24 -20.99
N SER A 69 -11.44 -14.99 -20.08
CA SER A 69 -12.23 -13.76 -20.03
C SER A 69 -11.50 -12.61 -19.34
N PHE A 70 -10.62 -12.94 -18.40
CA PHE A 70 -9.87 -11.97 -17.61
C PHE A 70 -8.56 -11.62 -18.32
N ARG A 71 -8.50 -10.41 -18.90
CA ARG A 71 -7.24 -9.83 -19.39
C ARG A 71 -6.74 -8.80 -18.38
N PRO A 72 -5.77 -9.15 -17.53
CA PRO A 72 -5.24 -8.22 -16.56
C PRO A 72 -4.67 -7.00 -17.29
N VAL A 73 -4.78 -5.83 -16.68
CA VAL A 73 -4.11 -4.62 -17.18
C VAL A 73 -2.59 -4.87 -17.21
N ASP A 74 -1.92 -4.45 -18.29
CA ASP A 74 -0.46 -4.47 -18.32
C ASP A 74 0.06 -3.44 -17.32
N MET A 75 0.43 -3.93 -16.14
CA MET A 75 0.90 -3.09 -15.05
C MET A 75 2.24 -2.42 -15.37
N HIS A 76 3.08 -3.03 -16.20
CA HIS A 76 4.33 -2.41 -16.64
C HIS A 76 4.01 -1.18 -17.49
N HIS A 77 3.14 -1.33 -18.49
CA HIS A 77 2.70 -0.20 -19.30
C HIS A 77 1.88 0.82 -18.50
N GLY A 78 1.09 0.39 -17.51
CA GLY A 78 0.33 1.28 -16.65
C GLY A 78 1.22 2.21 -15.83
N VAL A 79 2.36 1.71 -15.36
CA VAL A 79 3.37 2.52 -14.68
C VAL A 79 4.03 3.48 -15.67
N GLU A 80 4.34 3.05 -16.89
CA GLU A 80 4.89 3.92 -17.93
C GLU A 80 3.95 5.09 -18.27
N VAL A 81 2.64 4.84 -18.40
CA VAL A 81 1.63 5.87 -18.66
C VAL A 81 1.56 6.84 -17.49
N HIS A 82 1.53 6.33 -16.25
CA HIS A 82 1.46 7.15 -15.04
C HIS A 82 2.70 8.04 -14.87
N LEU A 83 3.89 7.56 -15.24
CA LEU A 83 5.13 8.33 -15.24
C LEU A 83 5.28 9.22 -16.48
N GLY A 84 4.35 9.16 -17.43
CA GLY A 84 4.39 9.93 -18.69
C GLY A 84 5.42 9.45 -19.71
N LEU A 85 5.98 8.24 -19.51
CA LEU A 85 6.95 7.58 -20.40
C LEU A 85 6.26 6.99 -21.64
N SER A 86 5.00 6.56 -21.51
CA SER A 86 4.17 6.10 -22.62
C SER A 86 2.91 6.96 -22.79
N LYS A 87 2.29 6.90 -23.97
CA LYS A 87 1.10 7.71 -24.33
C LYS A 87 -0.12 6.80 -24.50
N GLY A 88 -1.29 7.32 -24.10
CA GLY A 88 -2.57 6.65 -24.29
C GLY A 88 -3.11 5.98 -23.02
N PRO A 89 -4.29 5.35 -23.10
CA PRO A 89 -4.85 4.57 -22.01
C PRO A 89 -4.02 3.30 -21.75
N VAL A 90 -4.03 2.80 -20.51
CA VAL A 90 -3.28 1.59 -20.17
C VAL A 90 -3.80 0.40 -20.96
N CYS A 91 -2.91 -0.30 -21.68
CA CYS A 91 -3.25 -1.49 -22.45
C CYS A 91 -3.51 -2.71 -21.55
N ALA A 92 -4.33 -3.63 -22.04
CA ALA A 92 -4.46 -4.95 -21.44
C ALA A 92 -3.21 -5.79 -21.74
N SER A 93 -2.84 -6.66 -20.81
CA SER A 93 -1.75 -7.64 -21.00
C SER A 93 -2.07 -8.60 -22.15
N PHE A 94 -1.03 -9.00 -22.88
CA PHE A 94 -1.13 -10.08 -23.85
C PHE A 94 -1.16 -11.43 -23.11
N ILE A 95 -2.02 -12.35 -23.55
CA ILE A 95 -2.06 -13.77 -23.10
C ILE A 95 -1.07 -14.56 -23.93
#